data_AF-A0A962UHH5-F1
#
_entry.id   AF-A0A962UHH5-F1
#
_cell.length_a   1.000
_cell.length_b   1.000
_cell.length_c   1.000
_cell.angle_alpha   90.00
_cell.angle_beta   90.00
_cell.angle_gamma   90.00
#
_symmetry.space_group_name_H-M   'P 1'
#
loop_
_entity.id
_entity.type
_entity.pdbx_description
1 polymer ?
#
loop_
_entity_poly.entity_id
_entity_poly.type
_entity_poly.pdbx_seq_one_letter_code
_entity_poly.pdbx_strand_id
1 'polypeptide(L)'
;NPEIRGVRASTIRAIGRHLWLIDEEFRQNPRNHRLFLDILRAPAGVTHELRRMNTYGVLGRYIPSFGRIVGRMQYDLFHAYTVDAHTLFVVSNLRRLAIPRYDHELPHLSRIMQSLPRQEIAYLAALFHDIAKGRGGDHSDLGAVDAEAFCLEQGLSRYDARLVAWLVRNHLQLSITAQKQDISDPQ
;
A
#
# COMPACT_ATOMS: atom_id res chain seq x y z
N ASN A 1 -22.61 8.30 -0.44
CA ASN A 1 -23.56 9.30 0.08
C ASN A 1 -22.86 10.65 0.09
N PRO A 2 -23.25 11.59 -0.79
CA PRO A 2 -22.56 12.88 -0.98
C PRO A 2 -22.64 13.82 0.24
N GLU A 3 -23.51 13.55 1.21
CA GLU A 3 -23.66 14.40 2.41
C GLU A 3 -22.66 14.07 3.54
N ILE A 4 -21.90 12.98 3.41
CA ILE A 4 -20.93 12.58 4.42
C ILE A 4 -19.72 13.52 4.38
N ARG A 5 -19.64 14.43 5.36
CA ARG A 5 -18.52 15.38 5.50
C ARG A 5 -17.26 14.76 6.12
N GLY A 6 -17.41 13.66 6.85
CA GLY A 6 -16.30 12.95 7.49
C GLY A 6 -16.70 12.18 8.74
N VAL A 7 -15.71 11.69 9.47
CA VAL A 7 -15.88 10.95 10.72
C VAL A 7 -15.87 11.93 11.90
N ARG A 8 -16.90 11.90 12.75
CA ARG A 8 -16.97 12.78 13.94
C ARG A 8 -15.84 12.45 14.93
N ALA A 9 -15.37 13.47 15.65
CA ALA A 9 -14.31 13.30 16.66
C ALA A 9 -14.68 12.27 17.75
N SER A 10 -15.96 12.16 18.12
CA SER A 10 -16.46 11.11 19.03
C SER A 10 -16.22 9.71 18.48
N THR A 11 -16.47 9.49 17.19
CA THR A 11 -16.25 8.22 16.51
C THR A 11 -14.75 7.92 16.39
N ILE A 12 -13.91 8.90 16.08
CA ILE A 12 -12.45 8.71 16.04
C ILE A 12 -11.91 8.28 17.42
N ARG A 13 -12.36 8.93 18.50
CA ARG A 13 -12.00 8.51 19.87
C ARG A 13 -12.53 7.12 20.22
N ALA A 14 -13.72 6.77 19.73
CA ALA A 14 -14.26 5.43 19.92
C ALA A 14 -13.40 4.37 19.22
N ILE A 15 -12.98 4.62 17.97
CA ILE A 15 -12.05 3.75 17.23
C ILE A 15 -10.77 3.56 18.02
N GLY A 16 -10.11 4.66 18.42
CA GLY A 16 -8.84 4.60 19.15
C GLY A 16 -8.91 3.77 20.44
N ARG A 17 -10.00 3.90 21.21
CA ARG A 17 -10.21 3.13 22.46
C ARG A 17 -10.48 1.64 22.23
N HIS A 18 -10.91 1.25 21.03
CA HIS A 18 -11.35 -0.12 20.73
C HIS A 18 -10.55 -0.77 19.60
N LEU A 19 -9.36 -0.25 19.29
CA LEU A 19 -8.45 -0.86 18.31
C LEU A 19 -8.09 -2.32 18.62
N TRP A 20 -8.22 -2.73 19.88
CA TRP A 20 -8.00 -4.12 20.32
C TRP A 20 -9.04 -5.10 19.76
N LEU A 21 -10.21 -4.62 19.33
CA LEU A 21 -11.22 -5.42 18.62
C LEU A 21 -10.76 -5.83 17.22
N ILE A 22 -9.69 -5.24 16.68
CA ILE A 22 -9.04 -5.69 15.45
C ILE A 22 -8.00 -6.74 15.83
N ASP A 23 -8.50 -7.88 16.27
CA ASP A 23 -7.74 -9.06 16.64
C ASP A 23 -7.64 -10.05 15.46
N GLU A 24 -7.26 -11.30 15.74
CA GLU A 24 -7.12 -12.32 14.70
C GLU A 24 -8.47 -12.71 14.11
N GLU A 25 -9.52 -12.82 14.91
CA GLU A 25 -10.86 -13.15 14.41
C GLU A 25 -11.37 -12.05 13.47
N PHE A 26 -11.15 -10.77 13.84
CA PHE A 26 -11.47 -9.66 12.95
C PHE A 26 -10.68 -9.75 11.63
N ARG A 27 -9.37 -10.02 11.70
CA ARG A 27 -8.50 -10.10 10.51
C ARG A 27 -8.81 -11.29 9.61
N GLN A 28 -9.31 -12.40 10.16
CA GLN A 28 -9.66 -13.59 9.37
C GLN A 28 -11.10 -13.59 8.85
N ASN A 29 -11.91 -12.60 9.24
CA ASN A 29 -13.30 -12.52 8.79
C ASN A 29 -13.38 -12.17 7.29
N PRO A 30 -13.97 -13.04 6.42
CA PRO A 30 -14.07 -12.79 4.98
C PRO A 30 -14.82 -11.51 4.61
N ARG A 31 -15.74 -11.05 5.49
CA ARG A 31 -16.41 -9.76 5.31
C ARG A 31 -15.42 -8.60 5.38
N ASN A 32 -14.46 -8.65 6.31
CA ASN A 32 -13.48 -7.59 6.49
C ASN A 32 -12.45 -7.61 5.35
N HIS A 33 -12.09 -8.80 4.85
CA HIS A 33 -11.27 -8.92 3.64
C HIS A 33 -11.91 -8.20 2.45
N ARG A 34 -13.20 -8.49 2.22
CA ARG A 34 -13.96 -7.84 1.15
C ARG A 34 -14.02 -6.33 1.34
N LEU A 35 -14.31 -5.85 2.55
CA LEU A 35 -14.35 -4.42 2.84
C LEU A 35 -13.00 -3.73 2.57
N PHE A 36 -11.89 -4.36 2.93
CA PHE A 36 -10.56 -3.81 2.65
C PHE A 36 -10.29 -3.71 1.14
N LEU A 37 -10.60 -4.76 0.38
CA LEU A 37 -10.45 -4.72 -1.08
C LEU A 37 -11.42 -3.73 -1.74
N ASP A 38 -12.64 -3.58 -1.21
CA ASP A 38 -13.60 -2.59 -1.69
C ASP A 38 -13.08 -1.16 -1.48
N ILE A 39 -12.37 -0.89 -0.38
CA ILE A 39 -11.66 0.39 -0.18
C ILE A 39 -10.60 0.61 -1.27
N LEU A 40 -9.80 -0.40 -1.61
CA LEU A 40 -8.77 -0.28 -2.64
C LEU A 40 -9.33 -0.13 -4.06
N ARG A 41 -10.49 -0.75 -4.31
CA ARG A 41 -11.21 -0.71 -5.60
C ARG A 41 -12.10 0.53 -5.76
N ALA A 42 -12.26 1.33 -4.71
CA ALA A 42 -13.15 2.47 -4.75
C ALA A 42 -12.73 3.46 -5.86
N PRO A 43 -13.69 3.98 -6.65
CA PRO A 43 -13.39 4.89 -7.76
C PRO A 43 -12.75 6.20 -7.27
N ALA A 44 -13.02 6.58 -6.02
CA ALA A 44 -12.44 7.74 -5.36
C ALA A 44 -12.21 7.47 -3.87
N GLY A 45 -11.38 8.31 -3.22
CA GLY A 45 -11.21 8.28 -1.77
C GLY A 45 -10.20 7.27 -1.23
N VAL A 46 -9.67 6.36 -2.04
CA VAL A 46 -8.69 5.32 -1.63
C VAL A 46 -7.55 5.89 -0.79
N THR A 47 -6.82 6.88 -1.32
CA THR A 47 -5.70 7.53 -0.62
C THR A 47 -6.12 8.16 0.71
N HIS A 48 -7.30 8.78 0.72
CA HIS A 48 -7.82 9.47 1.89
C HIS A 48 -8.18 8.50 3.01
N GLU A 49 -8.86 7.41 2.66
CA GLU A 49 -9.26 6.39 3.62
C GLU A 49 -8.05 5.59 4.13
N LEU A 50 -7.08 5.24 3.29
CA LEU A 50 -5.84 4.61 3.77
C LEU A 50 -5.06 5.52 4.75
N ARG A 51 -5.00 6.83 4.48
CA ARG A 51 -4.40 7.80 5.42
C ARG A 51 -5.18 7.87 6.73
N ARG A 52 -6.52 7.95 6.68
CA ARG A 52 -7.36 7.91 7.88
C ARG A 52 -7.17 6.63 8.69
N MET A 53 -7.16 5.48 8.02
CA MET A 53 -6.92 4.19 8.66
C MET A 53 -5.56 4.17 9.35
N ASN A 54 -4.50 4.73 8.74
CA ASN A 54 -3.20 4.85 9.37
C ASN A 54 -3.24 5.81 10.58
N THR A 55 -3.77 7.02 10.41
CA THR A 55 -3.90 8.02 11.48
C THR A 55 -4.69 7.51 12.67
N TYR A 56 -5.72 6.69 12.44
CA TYR A 56 -6.56 6.13 13.51
C TYR A 56 -6.00 4.82 14.07
N GLY A 57 -4.87 4.31 13.58
CA GLY A 57 -4.25 3.05 13.99
C GLY A 57 -4.91 1.78 13.44
N VAL A 58 -5.99 1.93 12.65
CA VAL A 58 -6.73 0.82 12.04
C VAL A 58 -5.86 0.07 11.04
N LEU A 59 -5.10 0.78 10.19
CA LEU A 59 -4.30 0.14 9.14
C LEU A 59 -3.21 -0.76 9.74
N GLY A 60 -2.49 -0.27 10.75
CA GLY A 60 -1.45 -1.05 11.43
C GLY A 60 -1.99 -2.22 12.26
N ARG A 61 -3.24 -2.13 12.75
CA ARG A 61 -3.92 -3.24 13.40
C ARG A 61 -4.45 -4.29 12.43
N TYR A 62 -4.93 -3.85 11.27
CA TYR A 62 -5.44 -4.72 10.22
C TYR A 62 -4.33 -5.44 9.47
N ILE A 63 -3.19 -4.76 9.24
CA ILE A 63 -1.99 -5.32 8.64
C ILE A 63 -0.84 -5.22 9.67
N PRO A 64 -0.61 -6.27 10.49
CA PRO A 64 0.38 -6.21 11.57
C PRO A 64 1.82 -5.91 11.09
N SER A 65 2.18 -6.32 9.87
CA SER A 65 3.46 -5.96 9.26
C SER A 65 3.56 -4.45 8.99
N PHE A 66 2.47 -3.82 8.54
CA PHE A 66 2.38 -2.36 8.42
C PHE A 66 2.51 -1.68 9.79
N GLY A 67 1.81 -2.21 10.81
CA GLY A 67 1.90 -1.67 12.17
C GLY A 67 3.32 -1.61 12.74
N ARG A 68 4.22 -2.51 12.31
CA ARG A 68 5.64 -2.54 12.71
C ARG A 68 6.51 -1.46 12.05
N ILE A 69 6.05 -0.87 10.95
CA ILE A 69 6.80 0.19 10.24
C ILE A 69 6.24 1.60 10.50
N VAL A 70 5.09 1.72 11.17
CA VAL A 70 4.50 3.02 11.51
C VAL A 70 5.45 3.83 12.40
N GLY A 71 5.72 5.08 12.00
CA GLY A 71 6.59 5.99 12.74
C GLY A 71 8.09 5.67 12.62
N ARG A 72 8.46 4.66 11.84
CA ARG A 72 9.86 4.26 11.67
C ARG A 72 10.56 5.20 10.69
N MET A 73 11.51 5.99 11.17
CA MET A 73 12.40 6.79 10.31
C MET A 73 13.43 5.91 9.61
N GLN A 74 13.76 6.24 8.38
CA GLN A 74 14.95 5.74 7.69
C GLN A 74 16.00 6.85 7.76
N TYR A 75 17.07 6.62 8.52
CA TYR A 75 18.12 7.61 8.70
C TYR A 75 19.10 7.54 7.53
N ASP A 76 18.74 8.15 6.41
CA ASP A 76 19.67 8.48 5.34
C ASP A 76 19.27 9.82 4.68
N LEU A 77 20.14 10.32 3.79
CA LEU A 77 20.02 11.64 3.16
C LEU A 77 18.83 11.79 2.22
N PHE A 78 18.09 10.72 1.92
CA PHE A 78 17.01 10.71 0.93
C PHE A 78 15.62 10.47 1.54
N HIS A 79 15.54 10.05 2.81
CA HIS A 79 14.26 9.73 3.46
C HIS A 79 13.76 10.85 4.38
N ALA A 80 12.97 11.76 3.81
CA ALA A 80 12.24 12.80 4.55
C ALA A 80 11.00 12.27 5.31
N TYR A 81 10.60 11.02 5.08
CA TYR A 81 9.35 10.44 5.59
C TYR A 81 9.63 9.19 6.42
N THR A 82 8.80 8.94 7.44
CA THR A 82 8.70 7.61 8.05
C THR A 82 8.25 6.59 7.00
N VAL A 83 8.57 5.30 7.19
CA VAL A 83 8.26 4.26 6.20
C VAL A 83 6.78 4.24 5.85
N ASP A 84 5.89 4.33 6.85
CA ASP A 84 4.44 4.38 6.61
C ASP A 84 4.00 5.62 5.80
N ALA A 85 4.55 6.79 6.10
CA ALA A 85 4.25 8.01 5.37
C ALA A 85 4.75 7.95 3.92
N HIS A 86 5.95 7.38 3.72
CA HIS A 86 6.51 7.11 2.40
C HIS A 86 5.62 6.13 1.61
N THR A 87 5.27 4.99 2.19
CA THR A 87 4.40 3.98 1.57
C THR A 87 3.06 4.59 1.14
N LEU A 88 2.41 5.37 2.00
CA LEU A 88 1.15 6.03 1.65
C LEU A 88 1.31 7.14 0.61
N PHE A 89 2.48 7.77 0.53
CA PHE A 89 2.81 8.71 -0.54
C PHE A 89 2.98 8.00 -1.89
N VAL A 90 3.63 6.83 -1.94
CA VAL A 90 3.73 6.00 -3.15
C VAL A 90 2.34 5.59 -3.64
N VAL A 91 1.48 5.08 -2.75
CA VAL A 91 0.09 4.73 -3.09
C VAL A 91 -0.67 5.95 -3.63
N SER A 92 -0.46 7.14 -3.03
CA SER A 92 -1.07 8.38 -3.51
C SER A 92 -0.67 8.72 -4.95
N ASN A 93 0.60 8.53 -5.31
CA ASN A 93 1.09 8.78 -6.67
C ASN A 93 0.53 7.75 -7.66
N LEU A 94 0.50 6.47 -7.30
CA LEU A 94 -0.15 5.44 -8.13
C LEU A 94 -1.65 5.71 -8.34
N ARG A 95 -2.36 6.24 -7.32
CA ARG A 95 -3.75 6.65 -7.49
C ARG A 95 -3.91 7.81 -8.47
N ARG A 96 -2.94 8.73 -8.57
CA ARG A 96 -3.02 9.82 -9.57
C ARG A 96 -2.99 9.27 -10.99
N LEU A 97 -2.15 8.26 -11.27
CA LEU A 97 -2.09 7.60 -12.58
C LEU A 97 -3.42 6.97 -13.00
N ALA A 98 -4.25 6.56 -12.04
CA ALA A 98 -5.53 5.93 -12.29
C ALA A 98 -6.71 6.92 -12.45
N ILE A 99 -6.50 8.23 -12.31
CA ILE A 99 -7.57 9.23 -12.33
C ILE A 99 -7.33 10.20 -13.50
N PRO A 100 -8.24 10.28 -14.49
CA PRO A 100 -8.05 11.06 -15.72
C PRO A 100 -7.66 12.53 -15.52
N ARG A 101 -8.12 13.16 -14.42
CA ARG A 101 -7.79 14.57 -14.12
C ARG A 101 -6.28 14.81 -13.94
N TYR A 102 -5.50 13.78 -13.66
CA TYR A 102 -4.04 13.86 -13.47
C TYR A 102 -3.26 13.32 -14.68
N ASP A 103 -3.91 12.99 -15.79
CA ASP A 103 -3.26 12.42 -16.97
C ASP A 103 -2.16 13.31 -17.54
N HIS A 104 -2.30 14.64 -17.39
CA HIS A 104 -1.33 15.62 -17.86
C HIS A 104 0.04 15.52 -17.15
N GLU A 105 0.12 14.88 -15.99
CA GLU A 105 1.38 14.76 -15.23
C GLU A 105 2.30 13.70 -15.83
N LEU A 106 1.74 12.52 -16.15
CA LEU A 106 2.49 11.38 -16.69
C LEU A 106 1.62 10.61 -17.71
N PRO A 107 1.36 11.18 -18.91
CA PRO A 107 0.33 10.67 -19.83
C PRO A 107 0.53 9.22 -20.30
N HIS A 108 1.78 8.77 -20.41
CA HIS A 108 2.06 7.39 -20.78
C HIS A 108 1.76 6.41 -19.65
N LEU A 109 2.20 6.71 -18.43
CA LEU A 109 1.98 5.85 -17.27
C LEU A 109 0.51 5.83 -16.84
N SER A 110 -0.20 6.95 -16.97
CA SER A 110 -1.65 6.98 -16.71
C SER A 110 -2.41 6.06 -17.66
N ARG A 111 -2.08 6.06 -18.96
CA ARG A 111 -2.68 5.13 -19.93
C ARG A 111 -2.45 3.66 -19.57
N ILE A 112 -1.23 3.31 -19.13
CA ILE A 112 -0.92 1.95 -18.67
C ILE A 112 -1.73 1.62 -17.41
N MET A 113 -1.72 2.48 -16.41
CA MET A 113 -2.43 2.24 -15.15
C MET A 113 -3.94 2.10 -15.36
N GLN A 114 -4.51 2.89 -16.27
CA GLN A 114 -5.95 2.87 -16.58
C GLN A 114 -6.36 1.69 -17.48
N SER A 115 -5.41 1.06 -18.20
CA SER A 115 -5.69 -0.16 -18.95
C SER A 115 -5.58 -1.43 -18.11
N LEU A 116 -5.05 -1.35 -16.87
CA LEU A 116 -4.97 -2.50 -15.98
C LEU A 116 -6.38 -2.98 -15.58
N PRO A 117 -6.70 -4.27 -15.73
CA PRO A 117 -8.00 -4.80 -15.34
C PRO A 117 -8.22 -4.79 -13.82
N ARG A 118 -7.13 -4.83 -13.04
CA ARG A 118 -7.14 -4.82 -11.58
C ARG A 118 -6.07 -3.86 -11.04
N GLN A 119 -6.45 -2.60 -10.91
CA GLN A 119 -5.58 -1.53 -10.40
C GLN A 119 -5.14 -1.76 -8.95
N GLU A 120 -5.97 -2.45 -8.15
CA GLU A 120 -5.69 -2.74 -6.75
C GLU A 120 -4.43 -3.61 -6.56
N ILE A 121 -4.01 -4.38 -7.57
CA ILE A 121 -2.76 -5.16 -7.54
C ILE A 121 -1.55 -4.23 -7.38
N ALA A 122 -1.51 -3.13 -8.12
CA ALA A 122 -0.45 -2.13 -7.99
C ALA A 122 -0.49 -1.42 -6.63
N TYR A 123 -1.68 -1.17 -6.08
CA TYR A 123 -1.82 -0.56 -4.75
C TYR A 123 -1.36 -1.49 -3.62
N LEU A 124 -1.68 -2.78 -3.72
CA LEU A 124 -1.18 -3.80 -2.79
C LEU A 124 0.35 -3.91 -2.86
N ALA A 125 0.91 -3.96 -4.06
CA ALA A 125 2.37 -3.98 -4.23
C ALA A 125 3.02 -2.74 -3.61
N ALA A 126 2.47 -1.55 -3.85
CA ALA A 126 2.97 -0.33 -3.23
C ALA A 126 2.82 -0.31 -1.71
N LEU A 127 1.72 -0.85 -1.17
CA LEU A 127 1.51 -0.93 0.28
C LEU A 127 2.52 -1.87 0.95
N PHE A 128 2.98 -2.90 0.23
CA PHE A 128 3.88 -3.93 0.77
C PHE A 128 5.36 -3.74 0.41
N HIS A 129 5.73 -2.83 -0.50
CA HIS A 129 7.08 -2.78 -1.07
C HIS A 129 8.21 -2.66 -0.01
N ASP A 130 7.97 -1.86 1.03
CA ASP A 130 8.91 -1.59 2.12
C ASP A 130 8.47 -2.20 3.47
N ILE A 131 7.44 -3.06 3.46
CA ILE A 131 6.75 -3.53 4.67
C ILE A 131 7.65 -4.28 5.65
N ALA A 132 8.72 -4.89 5.13
CA ALA A 132 9.66 -5.69 5.90
C ALA A 132 10.89 -4.90 6.37
N LYS A 133 10.94 -3.58 6.16
CA LYS A 133 12.10 -2.77 6.53
C LYS A 133 12.46 -2.90 8.00
N GLY A 134 13.74 -3.20 8.23
CA GLY A 134 14.35 -3.36 9.55
C GLY A 134 13.94 -4.63 10.30
N ARG A 135 13.60 -5.70 9.58
CA ARG A 135 13.49 -7.08 10.08
C ARG A 135 14.81 -7.88 9.98
N GLY A 136 15.86 -7.30 9.43
CA GLY A 136 17.10 -8.00 9.06
C GLY A 136 16.93 -8.82 7.78
N GLY A 137 18.00 -8.99 6.99
CA GLY A 137 17.92 -9.60 5.66
C GLY A 137 17.41 -8.64 4.57
N ASP A 138 17.15 -9.17 3.37
CA ASP A 138 16.60 -8.39 2.25
C ASP A 138 15.11 -8.11 2.47
N HIS A 139 14.74 -6.83 2.61
CA HIS A 139 13.36 -6.44 2.86
C HIS A 139 12.45 -6.67 1.66
N SER A 140 12.99 -6.74 0.45
CA SER A 140 12.21 -7.01 -0.77
C SER A 140 11.74 -8.46 -0.78
N ASP A 141 12.62 -9.40 -0.42
CA ASP A 141 12.28 -10.82 -0.34
C ASP A 141 11.32 -11.12 0.81
N LEU A 142 11.59 -10.57 1.99
CA LEU A 142 10.70 -10.72 3.14
C LEU A 142 9.34 -10.06 2.90
N GLY A 143 9.33 -8.89 2.26
CA GLY A 143 8.11 -8.19 1.90
C GLY A 143 7.29 -8.97 0.87
N ALA A 144 7.94 -9.65 -0.08
CA ALA A 144 7.26 -10.47 -1.08
C ALA A 144 6.52 -11.66 -0.44
N VAL A 145 7.14 -12.31 0.56
CA VAL A 145 6.50 -13.39 1.33
C VAL A 145 5.27 -12.87 2.08
N ASP A 146 5.43 -11.75 2.81
CA ASP A 146 4.32 -11.12 3.55
C ASP A 146 3.17 -10.73 2.59
N ALA A 147 3.50 -10.22 1.41
CA ALA A 147 2.51 -9.76 0.42
C ALA A 147 1.75 -10.92 -0.21
N GLU A 148 2.42 -12.02 -0.57
CA GLU A 148 1.75 -13.21 -1.12
C GLU A 148 0.78 -13.80 -0.10
N ALA A 149 1.24 -13.98 1.15
CA ALA A 149 0.43 -14.52 2.24
C ALA A 149 -0.81 -13.66 2.47
N PHE A 150 -0.64 -12.34 2.62
CA PHE A 150 -1.74 -11.41 2.79
C PHE A 150 -2.74 -11.49 1.63
N CYS A 151 -2.27 -11.46 0.38
CA CYS A 151 -3.17 -11.51 -0.77
C CYS A 151 -4.00 -12.81 -0.80
N LEU A 152 -3.40 -13.95 -0.48
CA LEU A 152 -4.10 -15.23 -0.40
C LEU A 152 -5.14 -15.24 0.72
N GLU A 153 -4.80 -14.70 1.90
CA GLU A 153 -5.74 -14.54 3.02
C GLU A 153 -6.92 -13.65 2.64
N GLN A 154 -6.69 -12.56 1.90
CA GLN A 154 -7.76 -11.68 1.42
C GLN A 154 -8.63 -12.30 0.30
N GLY A 155 -8.35 -13.54 -0.13
CA GLY A 155 -9.11 -14.25 -1.15
C GLY A 155 -8.74 -13.90 -2.60
N LEU A 156 -7.57 -13.31 -2.85
CA LEU A 156 -7.08 -13.11 -4.21
C LEU A 156 -6.66 -14.44 -4.83
N SER A 157 -6.67 -14.51 -6.16
CA SER A 157 -6.16 -15.67 -6.88
C SER A 157 -4.67 -15.87 -6.61
N ARG A 158 -4.20 -17.12 -6.70
CA ARG A 158 -2.76 -17.42 -6.61
C ARG A 158 -1.92 -16.65 -7.64
N TYR A 159 -2.50 -16.40 -8.81
CA TYR A 159 -1.84 -15.60 -9.85
C TYR A 159 -1.63 -14.15 -9.38
N ASP A 160 -2.70 -13.52 -8.88
CA ASP A 160 -2.62 -12.13 -8.39
C ASP A 160 -1.70 -11.98 -7.18
N ALA A 161 -1.78 -12.92 -6.23
CA ALA A 161 -0.92 -12.91 -5.05
C ALA A 161 0.57 -12.99 -5.43
N ARG A 162 0.91 -13.87 -6.39
CA ARG A 162 2.27 -13.98 -6.93
C ARG A 162 2.70 -12.74 -7.71
N LEU A 163 1.78 -12.11 -8.44
CA LEU A 163 2.08 -10.88 -9.17
C LEU A 163 2.39 -9.73 -8.18
N VAL A 164 1.61 -9.58 -7.10
CA VAL A 164 1.93 -8.62 -6.04
C VAL A 164 3.29 -8.93 -5.43
N ALA A 165 3.54 -10.19 -5.05
CA ALA A 165 4.81 -10.60 -4.47
C ALA A 165 6.00 -10.36 -5.40
N TRP A 166 5.83 -10.61 -6.70
CA TRP A 166 6.85 -10.33 -7.71
C TRP A 166 7.13 -8.83 -7.83
N LEU A 167 6.10 -7.98 -7.85
CA LEU A 167 6.26 -6.52 -7.87
C LEU A 167 7.00 -6.03 -6.61
N VAL A 168 6.65 -6.58 -5.44
CA VAL A 168 7.33 -6.26 -4.17
C VAL A 168 8.78 -6.71 -4.20
N ARG A 169 9.09 -7.94 -4.64
CA ARG A 169 10.48 -8.42 -4.71
C ARG A 169 11.35 -7.54 -5.60
N ASN A 170 10.79 -7.01 -6.69
CA ASN A 170 11.54 -6.28 -7.71
C ASN A 170 11.43 -4.76 -7.59
N HIS A 171 10.86 -4.21 -6.51
CA HIS A 171 10.57 -2.78 -6.40
C HIS A 171 11.82 -1.88 -6.46
N LEU A 172 13.00 -2.41 -6.15
CA LEU A 172 14.27 -1.68 -6.24
C LEU A 172 14.92 -1.74 -7.62
N GLN A 173 14.49 -2.63 -8.52
CA GLN A 173 15.19 -2.85 -9.80
C GLN A 173 15.36 -1.54 -10.58
N LEU A 174 14.28 -0.78 -10.75
CA LEU A 174 14.33 0.50 -11.47
C LEU A 174 15.27 1.51 -10.79
N SER A 175 15.21 1.63 -9.46
CA SER A 175 16.05 2.59 -8.73
C SER A 175 17.52 2.19 -8.79
N ILE A 176 17.83 0.90 -8.66
CA ILE A 176 19.19 0.38 -8.73
C ILE A 176 19.74 0.56 -10.14
N THR A 177 18.98 0.21 -11.17
CA THR A 177 19.38 0.39 -12.58
C THR A 177 19.60 1.86 -12.89
N ALA A 178 18.67 2.76 -12.55
CA ALA A 178 18.80 4.18 -12.86
C ALA A 178 19.93 4.90 -12.09
N GLN A 179 20.31 4.40 -10.91
CA GLN A 179 21.38 4.99 -10.10
C GLN A 179 22.76 4.38 -10.38
N LYS A 180 22.84 3.16 -10.93
CA LYS A 180 24.09 2.41 -11.09
C LYS A 180 24.45 2.07 -12.53
N GLN A 181 23.53 2.18 -13.49
CA GLN A 181 23.82 1.94 -14.91
C GLN A 181 23.81 3.27 -15.68
N ASP A 182 24.87 3.50 -16.43
CA ASP A 182 24.88 4.54 -17.44
C ASP A 182 23.97 4.07 -18.59
N ILE A 183 22.87 4.80 -18.83
CA ILE A 183 21.93 4.53 -19.93
C ILE A 183 22.58 4.68 -21.33
N SER A 184 23.83 5.14 -21.38
CA SER A 184 24.68 5.22 -22.56
C SER A 184 25.51 3.94 -22.81
N ASP A 185 25.59 3.04 -21.84
CA ASP A 185 26.41 1.83 -21.91
C ASP A 185 25.58 0.67 -22.50
N PRO A 186 25.95 0.12 -23.67
CA PRO A 186 25.20 -0.96 -24.32
C PRO A 186 25.35 -2.34 -23.67
N GLN A 187 25.95 -2.46 -22.47
CA GLN A 187 26.12 -3.72 -21.72
C GLN A 187 25.37 -3.76 -20.39
#